data_AF-A0A817HH67-F1
#
_entry.id   AF-A0A817HH67-F1
#
_cell.length_a   1.000
_cell.length_b   1.000
_cell.length_c   1.000
_cell.angle_alpha   90.00
_cell.angle_beta   90.00
_cell.angle_gamma   90.00
#
_symmetry.space_group_name_H-M   'P 1'
#
loop_
_entity.id
_entity.type
_entity.pdbx_description
1 polymer ?
#
loop_
_entity_poly.entity_id
_entity_poly.type
_entity_poly.pdbx_seq_one_letter_code
_entity_poly.pdbx_strand_id
1 'polypeptide(L)'
;MLVTKLESLSNEILIDLIENYINGVDIFISLINQLNNRFDDLINRCKRFYSDFTGIRKSEFSFCMKLLSNNHNMITSLTLSERDTPGQIHSFLCSFRSFEQFKQLRRLHLDFDANSVDIMDQELHSILKTRIHTLSIKCKNVRSLFEFNCVILALLTLTRIRRFYLSVDIQPVFSSYFL
;
A
#
# COMPACT_ATOMS: atom_id res chain seq x y z
N MET A 1 -12.11 17.65 35.46
CA MET A 1 -12.12 17.26 34.04
C MET A 1 -10.77 16.61 33.75
N LEU A 2 -10.72 15.28 33.68
CA LEU A 2 -9.47 14.53 33.60
C LEU A 2 -8.99 14.55 32.14
N VAL A 3 -8.07 15.46 31.83
CA VAL A 3 -7.36 15.43 30.54
C VAL A 3 -6.32 14.32 30.65
N THR A 4 -6.69 13.10 30.27
CA THR A 4 -5.73 12.00 30.12
C THR A 4 -4.88 12.30 28.89
N LYS A 5 -3.69 12.85 29.11
CA LYS A 5 -2.68 13.00 28.04
C LYS A 5 -2.31 11.61 27.51
N LEU A 6 -2.06 11.49 26.21
CA LEU A 6 -1.62 10.24 25.57
C LEU A 6 -0.46 9.57 26.32
N GLU A 7 0.42 10.38 26.90
CA GLU A 7 1.58 9.99 27.72
C GLU A 7 1.21 9.18 28.98
N SER A 8 -0.01 9.34 29.49
CA SER A 8 -0.53 8.65 30.68
C SER A 8 -1.06 7.24 30.43
N LEU A 9 -1.19 6.86 29.16
CA LEU A 9 -1.59 5.50 28.78
C LEU A 9 -0.43 4.52 28.98
N SER A 10 -0.77 3.28 29.36
CA SER A 10 0.22 2.21 29.43
C SER A 10 0.77 1.89 28.04
N ASN A 11 1.97 1.32 28.00
CA ASN A 11 2.62 0.97 26.73
C ASN A 11 1.80 -0.08 25.95
N GLU A 12 1.11 -0.98 26.64
CA GLU A 12 0.24 -2.00 26.04
C GLU A 12 -0.94 -1.36 25.31
N ILE A 13 -1.58 -0.36 25.94
CA ILE A 13 -2.70 0.37 25.33
C ILE A 13 -2.20 1.19 24.13
N LEU A 14 -1.04 1.84 24.25
CA LEU A 14 -0.45 2.60 23.15
C LEU A 14 -0.09 1.72 21.96
N ILE A 15 0.46 0.53 22.18
CA ILE A 15 0.74 -0.45 21.12
C ILE A 15 -0.56 -0.89 20.46
N ASP A 16 -1.59 -1.22 21.24
CA ASP A 16 -2.88 -1.63 20.67
C ASP A 16 -3.51 -0.52 19.82
N LEU A 17 -3.41 0.74 20.28
CA LEU A 17 -3.86 1.90 19.52
C LEU A 17 -3.10 2.04 18.20
N ILE A 18 -1.76 1.97 18.27
CA ILE A 18 -0.86 2.07 17.13
C ILE A 18 -1.16 0.97 16.10
N GLU A 19 -1.26 -0.29 16.51
CA GLU A 19 -1.41 -1.42 15.60
C GLU A 19 -2.77 -1.47 14.90
N ASN A 20 -3.83 -1.00 15.57
CA ASN A 20 -5.21 -1.20 15.11
C ASN A 20 -5.85 0.07 14.53
N TYR A 21 -5.42 1.26 14.96
CA TYR A 21 -6.14 2.51 14.67
C TYR A 21 -5.27 3.62 14.07
N ILE A 22 -3.95 3.45 14.01
CA ILE A 22 -3.05 4.46 13.45
C ILE A 22 -2.41 3.96 12.17
N ASN A 23 -2.45 4.80 11.13
CA ASN A 23 -1.78 4.50 9.87
C ASN A 23 -0.26 4.55 10.08
N GLY A 24 0.44 3.50 9.66
CA GLY A 24 1.90 3.43 9.71
C GLY A 24 2.59 4.58 8.99
N VAL A 25 1.95 5.16 7.97
CA VAL A 25 2.45 6.38 7.32
C VAL A 25 2.49 7.56 8.27
N ASP A 26 1.45 7.77 9.08
CA ASP A 26 1.39 8.86 10.05
C ASP A 26 2.45 8.68 11.13
N ILE A 27 2.73 7.43 11.52
CA ILE A 27 3.80 7.05 12.43
C ILE A 27 5.16 7.42 11.83
N PHE A 28 5.42 7.04 10.58
CA PHE A 28 6.67 7.33 9.88
C PHE A 28 6.92 8.84 9.75
N ILE A 29 5.87 9.61 9.40
CA ILE A 29 5.97 11.06 9.24
C ILE A 29 6.14 11.76 10.60
N SER A 30 5.36 11.35 11.61
CA SER A 30 5.26 12.08 12.87
C SER A 30 6.40 11.76 13.85
N LEU A 31 6.90 10.52 13.88
CA LEU A 31 7.75 10.06 14.98
C LEU A 31 9.25 10.21 14.71
N ILE A 32 9.70 10.27 13.46
CA ILE A 32 11.14 10.23 13.15
C ILE A 32 11.89 11.54 13.34
N ASN A 33 11.18 12.64 13.58
CA ASN A 33 11.79 13.91 14.00
C ASN A 33 11.60 14.19 15.51
N GLN A 34 10.96 13.28 16.26
CA GLN A 34 10.61 13.53 17.66
C GLN A 34 11.70 13.12 18.67
N LEU A 35 12.80 12.46 18.23
CA LEU A 35 13.93 12.04 19.10
C LEU A 35 13.45 11.48 20.46
N ASN A 36 12.40 10.66 20.45
CA ASN A 36 11.79 10.16 21.68
C ASN A 36 11.92 8.65 21.75
N ASN A 37 12.93 8.21 22.50
CA ASN A 37 13.25 6.79 22.69
C ASN A 37 12.06 5.95 23.17
N ARG A 38 11.11 6.53 23.94
CA ARG A 38 9.91 5.80 24.37
C ARG A 38 9.05 5.40 23.17
N PHE A 39 8.88 6.28 22.19
CA PHE A 39 8.09 5.98 21.00
C PHE A 39 8.82 5.00 20.08
N ASP A 40 10.14 5.12 19.95
CA ASP A 40 10.93 4.13 19.21
C ASP A 40 10.79 2.73 19.82
N ASP A 41 10.86 2.62 21.15
CA ASP A 41 10.62 1.35 21.87
C ASP A 41 9.19 0.82 21.66
N LEU A 42 8.19 1.70 21.65
CA LEU A 42 6.80 1.32 21.38
C LEU A 42 6.63 0.79 19.96
N ILE A 43 7.19 1.47 18.96
CA ILE A 43 7.15 1.06 17.55
C ILE A 43 7.83 -0.30 17.38
N ASN A 44 9.01 -0.49 17.99
CA ASN A 44 9.75 -1.75 17.94
C ASN A 44 9.00 -2.91 18.62
N ARG A 45 8.13 -2.61 19.60
CA ARG A 45 7.26 -3.59 20.26
C ARG A 45 5.97 -3.88 19.49
N CYS A 46 5.59 -3.03 18.55
CA CYS A 46 4.50 -3.34 17.64
C CYS A 46 4.88 -4.58 16.83
N LYS A 47 3.88 -5.32 16.38
CA LYS A 47 4.03 -6.55 15.59
C LYS A 47 3.53 -6.35 14.17
N ARG A 48 2.64 -5.37 13.99
CA ARG A 48 1.94 -5.13 12.73
C ARG A 48 1.62 -3.66 12.53
N PHE A 49 1.60 -3.27 11.26
CA PHE A 49 1.08 -2.00 10.79
C PHE A 49 0.19 -2.21 9.58
N TYR A 50 -0.73 -1.26 9.37
CA TYR A 50 -1.29 -0.98 8.06
C TYR A 50 -0.67 0.31 7.52
N SER A 51 -0.34 0.34 6.24
CA SER A 51 0.21 1.53 5.60
C SER A 51 -0.68 1.93 4.44
N ASP A 52 -1.32 3.09 4.59
CA ASP A 52 -2.13 3.70 3.55
C ASP A 52 -1.47 4.96 3.01
N PHE A 53 -1.07 4.91 1.75
CA PHE A 53 -0.40 5.99 1.05
C PHE A 53 -1.32 6.72 0.07
N THR A 54 -2.65 6.66 0.22
CA THR A 54 -3.57 7.27 -0.75
C THR A 54 -3.44 8.79 -0.83
N GLY A 55 -3.30 9.47 0.31
CA GLY A 55 -3.25 10.94 0.40
C GLY A 55 -1.89 11.51 0.75
N ILE A 56 -0.80 10.76 0.53
CA ILE A 56 0.55 11.22 0.87
C ILE A 56 1.08 12.17 -0.19
N ARG A 57 1.91 13.16 0.19
CA ARG A 57 2.63 14.01 -0.77
C ARG A 57 3.89 13.31 -1.28
N LYS A 58 4.31 13.63 -2.51
CA LYS A 58 5.51 13.04 -3.14
C LYS A 58 6.79 13.11 -2.30
N SER A 59 7.04 14.23 -1.62
CA SER A 59 8.21 14.41 -0.75
C SER A 59 8.16 13.51 0.48
N GLU A 60 6.99 13.39 1.11
CA GLU A 60 6.74 12.51 2.26
C GLU A 60 6.81 11.04 1.86
N PHE A 61 6.35 10.70 0.66
CA PHE A 61 6.42 9.34 0.14
C PHE A 61 7.86 8.85 0.03
N SER A 62 8.72 9.68 -0.57
CA SER A 62 10.15 9.37 -0.74
C SER A 62 10.84 9.14 0.60
N PHE A 63 10.44 9.91 1.61
CA PHE A 63 10.90 9.76 2.98
C PHE A 63 10.38 8.45 3.61
N CYS A 64 9.09 8.17 3.50
CA CYS A 64 8.47 6.94 4.03
C CYS A 64 9.07 5.67 3.44
N MET A 65 9.49 5.67 2.16
CA MET A 65 10.11 4.49 1.53
C MET A 65 11.36 4.01 2.26
N LYS A 66 12.21 4.92 2.77
CA LYS A 66 13.41 4.57 3.55
C LYS A 66 13.08 3.92 4.90
N LEU A 67 11.90 4.18 5.42
CA LEU A 67 11.47 3.71 6.74
C LEU A 67 10.69 2.42 6.61
N LEU A 68 9.89 2.33 5.57
CA LEU A 68 9.24 1.11 5.14
C LEU A 68 10.26 0.02 4.87
N SER A 69 11.44 0.32 4.33
CA SER A 69 12.48 -0.69 4.11
C SER A 69 12.99 -1.33 5.40
N ASN A 70 12.94 -0.63 6.54
CA ASN A 70 13.33 -1.19 7.83
C ASN A 70 12.17 -1.95 8.50
N ASN A 71 10.92 -1.57 8.19
CA ASN A 71 9.72 -2.07 8.88
C ASN A 71 8.81 -2.94 8.00
N HIS A 72 9.23 -3.29 6.77
CA HIS A 72 8.43 -4.01 5.78
C HIS A 72 7.87 -5.34 6.30
N ASN A 73 8.59 -6.00 7.21
CA ASN A 73 8.17 -7.26 7.82
C ASN A 73 6.97 -7.11 8.76
N MET A 74 6.63 -5.90 9.19
CA MET A 74 5.50 -5.62 10.07
C MET A 74 4.25 -5.23 9.29
N ILE A 75 4.37 -4.97 7.98
CA ILE A 75 3.24 -4.49 7.18
C ILE A 75 2.30 -5.64 6.87
N THR A 76 1.05 -5.51 7.34
CA THR A 76 -0.02 -6.50 7.12
C THR A 76 -1.01 -6.06 6.05
N SER A 77 -1.12 -4.75 5.83
CA SER A 77 -1.97 -4.13 4.82
C SER A 77 -1.22 -2.98 4.16
N LEU A 78 -1.26 -2.92 2.83
CA LEU A 78 -0.62 -1.87 2.05
C LEU A 78 -1.61 -1.32 1.03
N THR A 79 -1.76 0.01 1.01
CA THR A 79 -2.55 0.74 0.02
C THR A 79 -1.62 1.69 -0.73
N LEU A 80 -1.55 1.57 -2.05
CA LEU A 80 -0.86 2.50 -2.93
C LEU A 80 -1.85 3.10 -3.92
N SER A 81 -1.72 4.40 -4.18
CA SER A 81 -2.58 5.11 -5.12
C SER A 81 -1.78 6.10 -5.95
N GLU A 82 -2.11 6.20 -7.23
CA GLU A 82 -1.60 7.23 -8.14
C GLU A 82 -2.46 8.50 -8.14
N ARG A 83 -3.52 8.57 -7.32
CA ARG A 83 -4.50 9.66 -7.36
C ARG A 83 -3.91 11.02 -6.99
N ASP A 84 -3.26 11.08 -5.84
CA ASP A 84 -2.76 12.34 -5.28
C ASP A 84 -1.23 12.51 -5.50
N THR A 85 -0.52 11.40 -5.72
CA THR A 85 0.91 11.40 -6.04
C THR A 85 1.20 10.50 -7.25
N PRO A 86 1.16 11.05 -8.48
CA PRO A 86 1.52 10.29 -9.69
C PRO A 86 2.98 9.81 -9.71
N GLY A 87 3.19 8.58 -10.17
CA GLY A 87 4.44 7.83 -10.14
C GLY A 87 4.71 7.11 -8.81
N GLN A 88 3.76 7.07 -7.89
CA GLN A 88 3.94 6.50 -6.55
C GLN A 88 4.18 4.99 -6.58
N ILE A 89 3.35 4.24 -7.31
CA ILE A 89 3.47 2.79 -7.42
C ILE A 89 4.76 2.45 -8.15
N HIS A 90 5.08 3.16 -9.23
CA HIS A 90 6.36 2.98 -9.91
C HIS A 90 7.55 3.22 -8.96
N SER A 91 7.52 4.31 -8.18
CA SER A 91 8.58 4.61 -7.20
C SER A 91 8.64 3.58 -6.07
N PHE A 92 7.49 3.04 -5.66
CA PHE A 92 7.42 1.94 -4.69
C PHE A 92 8.12 0.70 -5.25
N LEU A 93 7.76 0.29 -6.46
CA LEU A 93 8.29 -0.91 -7.11
C LEU A 93 9.79 -0.78 -7.45
N CYS A 94 10.26 0.43 -7.75
CA CYS A 94 11.70 0.72 -7.85
C CYS A 94 12.44 0.47 -6.51
N SER A 95 11.80 0.80 -5.40
CA SER A 95 12.37 0.61 -4.05
C SER A 95 12.24 -0.83 -3.56
N PHE A 96 11.14 -1.49 -3.93
CA PHE A 96 10.80 -2.86 -3.57
C PHE A 96 10.51 -3.65 -4.83
N ARG A 97 11.55 -4.28 -5.38
CA ARG A 97 11.48 -5.07 -6.63
C ARG A 97 10.49 -6.25 -6.59
N SER A 98 9.88 -6.55 -5.44
CA SER A 98 8.93 -7.64 -5.26
C SER A 98 8.14 -7.46 -3.97
N PHE A 99 6.86 -7.84 -3.98
CA PHE A 99 6.04 -7.93 -2.77
C PHE A 99 6.41 -9.10 -1.86
N GLU A 100 7.25 -10.04 -2.31
CA GLU A 100 7.70 -11.20 -1.52
C GLU A 100 8.42 -10.81 -0.23
N GLN A 101 9.07 -9.64 -0.23
CA GLN A 101 9.79 -9.12 0.94
C GLN A 101 8.82 -8.89 2.11
N PHE A 102 7.56 -8.56 1.83
CA PHE A 102 6.54 -8.29 2.83
C PHE A 102 5.88 -9.57 3.35
N LYS A 103 6.62 -10.33 4.18
CA LYS A 103 6.20 -11.66 4.68
C LYS A 103 4.86 -11.66 5.44
N GLN A 104 4.55 -10.55 6.11
CA GLN A 104 3.31 -10.38 6.86
C GLN A 104 2.17 -9.77 6.05
N LEU A 105 2.40 -9.35 4.80
CA LEU A 105 1.38 -8.73 3.97
C LEU A 105 0.24 -9.72 3.69
N ARG A 106 -0.98 -9.29 4.01
CA ARG A 106 -2.22 -10.06 3.81
C ARG A 106 -3.21 -9.30 2.92
N ARG A 107 -3.13 -7.97 2.89
CA ARG A 107 -4.03 -7.11 2.13
C ARG A 107 -3.23 -6.15 1.26
N LEU A 108 -3.54 -6.09 -0.03
CA LEU A 108 -2.93 -5.16 -0.96
C LEU A 108 -4.03 -4.44 -1.74
N HIS A 109 -3.98 -3.11 -1.75
CA HIS A 109 -4.85 -2.26 -2.55
C HIS A 109 -3.99 -1.38 -3.47
N LEU A 110 -4.29 -1.41 -4.77
CA LEU A 110 -3.62 -0.62 -5.80
C LEU A 110 -4.68 0.18 -6.56
N ASP A 111 -4.57 1.51 -6.58
CA ASP A 111 -5.41 2.43 -7.38
C ASP A 111 -4.50 3.18 -8.38
N PHE A 112 -4.57 2.84 -9.67
CA PHE A 112 -3.67 3.38 -10.69
C PHE A 112 -4.33 3.71 -12.02
N ASP A 113 -3.62 4.45 -12.86
CA ASP A 113 -4.03 4.80 -14.23
C ASP A 113 -3.42 3.79 -15.23
N ALA A 114 -4.08 3.58 -16.37
CA ALA A 114 -3.66 2.67 -17.45
C ALA A 114 -2.22 2.94 -17.94
N ASN A 115 -1.74 4.18 -17.84
CA ASN A 115 -0.36 4.54 -18.20
C ASN A 115 0.71 3.86 -17.30
N SER A 116 0.32 3.19 -16.23
CA SER A 116 1.22 2.48 -15.31
C SER A 116 1.17 0.95 -15.45
N VAL A 117 0.38 0.41 -16.39
CA VAL A 117 0.12 -1.04 -16.52
C VAL A 117 1.38 -1.83 -16.90
N ASP A 118 2.21 -1.33 -17.81
CA ASP A 118 3.41 -2.04 -18.29
C ASP A 118 4.44 -2.30 -17.17
N ILE A 119 4.48 -1.41 -16.17
CA ILE A 119 5.36 -1.48 -15.00
C ILE A 119 4.81 -2.45 -13.94
N MET A 120 3.59 -2.93 -14.12
CA MET A 120 2.93 -3.77 -13.13
C MET A 120 2.96 -5.25 -13.49
N ASP A 121 3.24 -5.63 -14.73
CA ASP A 121 3.14 -7.03 -15.14
C ASP A 121 4.10 -7.94 -14.36
N GLN A 122 5.40 -7.60 -14.26
CA GLN A 122 6.38 -8.42 -13.54
C GLN A 122 6.16 -8.37 -12.01
N GLU A 123 5.71 -7.24 -11.51
CA GLU A 123 5.55 -6.96 -10.09
C GLU A 123 4.26 -7.57 -9.55
N LEU A 124 3.20 -7.59 -10.34
CA LEU A 124 1.98 -8.36 -10.05
C LEU A 124 2.26 -9.87 -10.09
N HIS A 125 3.17 -10.35 -10.94
CA HIS A 125 3.61 -11.75 -10.85
C HIS A 125 4.28 -12.06 -9.51
N SER A 126 4.95 -11.10 -8.87
CA SER A 126 5.52 -11.32 -7.54
C SER A 126 4.45 -11.56 -6.46
N ILE A 127 3.22 -11.05 -6.65
CA ILE A 127 2.08 -11.30 -5.76
C ILE A 127 1.78 -12.80 -5.67
N LEU A 128 1.98 -13.56 -6.75
CA LEU A 128 1.76 -15.01 -6.81
C LEU A 128 2.58 -15.77 -5.74
N LYS A 129 3.73 -15.21 -5.34
CA LYS A 129 4.65 -15.81 -4.36
C LYS A 129 4.44 -15.31 -2.93
N THR A 130 3.50 -14.38 -2.73
CA THR A 130 3.20 -13.81 -1.42
C THR A 130 2.14 -14.62 -0.66
N ARG A 131 1.82 -14.16 0.55
CA ARG A 131 0.71 -14.64 1.39
C ARG A 131 -0.47 -13.67 1.36
N ILE A 132 -0.66 -12.91 0.28
CA ILE A 132 -1.79 -11.98 0.16
C ILE A 132 -3.11 -12.78 0.08
N HIS A 133 -4.07 -12.41 0.91
CA HIS A 133 -5.40 -13.02 0.99
C HIS A 133 -6.48 -12.12 0.38
N THR A 134 -6.25 -10.81 0.38
CA THR A 134 -7.15 -9.81 -0.19
C THR A 134 -6.36 -8.92 -1.11
N LEU A 135 -6.76 -8.93 -2.38
CA LEU A 135 -6.18 -8.09 -3.42
C LEU A 135 -7.29 -7.23 -4.01
N SER A 136 -7.07 -5.92 -4.03
CA SER A 136 -7.97 -4.96 -4.65
C SER A 136 -7.19 -4.17 -5.68
N ILE A 137 -7.61 -4.27 -6.93
CA ILE A 137 -7.03 -3.53 -8.04
C ILE A 137 -8.10 -2.60 -8.59
N LYS A 138 -7.84 -1.31 -8.55
CA LYS A 138 -8.60 -0.29 -9.22
C LYS A 138 -7.73 0.30 -10.33
N CYS A 139 -8.18 0.18 -11.57
CA CYS A 139 -7.54 0.82 -12.69
C CYS A 139 -8.49 1.79 -13.40
N LYS A 140 -7.97 2.95 -13.76
CA LYS A 140 -8.72 3.99 -14.48
C LYS A 140 -8.13 4.24 -15.85
N ASN A 141 -8.96 4.77 -16.75
CA ASN A 141 -8.58 5.18 -18.10
C ASN A 141 -8.03 4.03 -18.97
N VAL A 142 -8.51 2.81 -18.70
CA VAL A 142 -8.12 1.63 -19.47
C VAL A 142 -8.71 1.72 -20.87
N ARG A 143 -7.89 1.52 -21.91
CA ARG A 143 -8.37 1.51 -23.30
C ARG A 143 -9.06 0.20 -23.64
N SER A 144 -8.58 -0.91 -23.06
CA SER A 144 -9.13 -2.24 -23.29
C SER A 144 -8.87 -3.17 -22.11
N LEU A 145 -9.86 -4.01 -21.77
CA LEU A 145 -9.68 -5.08 -20.78
C LEU A 145 -8.60 -6.10 -21.19
N PHE A 146 -8.27 -6.20 -22.48
CA PHE A 146 -7.19 -7.06 -22.97
C PHE A 146 -5.81 -6.67 -22.43
N GLU A 147 -5.61 -5.40 -22.03
CA GLU A 147 -4.36 -4.93 -21.41
C GLU A 147 -4.08 -5.64 -20.06
N PHE A 148 -5.10 -6.27 -19.47
CA PHE A 148 -4.99 -6.95 -18.19
C PHE A 148 -5.04 -8.48 -18.26
N ASN A 149 -5.20 -9.05 -19.46
CA ASN A 149 -5.67 -10.42 -19.62
C ASN A 149 -4.74 -11.45 -18.97
N CYS A 150 -3.42 -11.32 -19.16
CA CYS A 150 -2.46 -12.31 -18.63
C CYS A 150 -2.39 -12.28 -17.10
N VAL A 151 -2.35 -11.10 -16.49
CA VAL A 151 -2.16 -10.97 -15.05
C VAL A 151 -3.44 -11.20 -14.26
N ILE A 152 -4.59 -10.72 -14.75
CA ILE A 152 -5.85 -10.98 -14.06
C ILE A 152 -6.19 -12.48 -14.12
N LEU A 153 -5.97 -13.15 -15.24
CA LEU A 153 -6.13 -14.60 -15.32
C LEU A 153 -5.18 -15.32 -14.35
N ALA A 154 -3.91 -14.92 -14.28
CA ALA A 154 -2.95 -15.48 -13.33
C ALA A 154 -3.38 -15.25 -11.86
N LEU A 155 -3.90 -14.06 -11.53
CA LEU A 155 -4.37 -13.72 -10.19
C LEU A 155 -5.67 -14.46 -9.83
N LEU A 156 -6.57 -14.70 -10.79
CA LEU A 156 -7.80 -15.46 -10.60
C LEU A 156 -7.53 -16.95 -10.36
N THR A 157 -6.42 -17.49 -10.87
CA THR A 157 -6.02 -18.88 -10.63
C THR A 157 -5.35 -19.10 -9.27
N LEU A 158 -5.06 -18.04 -8.50
CA LEU A 158 -4.46 -18.15 -7.18
C LEU A 158 -5.47 -18.66 -6.14
N THR A 159 -5.34 -19.94 -5.75
CA THR A 159 -6.12 -20.56 -4.66
C THR A 159 -5.95 -19.91 -3.30
N ARG A 160 -4.92 -19.08 -3.11
CA ARG A 160 -4.61 -18.39 -1.85
C ARG A 160 -5.36 -17.07 -1.68
N ILE A 161 -5.76 -16.41 -2.78
CA ILE A 161 -6.52 -15.17 -2.71
C ILE A 161 -7.96 -15.53 -2.36
N ARG A 162 -8.37 -15.19 -1.14
CA ARG A 162 -9.75 -15.44 -0.67
C ARG A 162 -10.72 -14.39 -1.19
N ARG A 163 -10.23 -13.18 -1.45
CA ARG A 163 -11.03 -12.04 -1.92
C ARG A 163 -10.24 -11.28 -2.98
N PHE A 164 -10.77 -11.24 -4.19
CA PHE A 164 -10.23 -10.47 -5.29
C PHE A 164 -11.28 -9.44 -5.72
N TYR A 165 -10.91 -8.17 -5.70
CA TYR A 165 -11.74 -7.06 -6.17
C TYR A 165 -11.04 -6.40 -7.34
N LEU A 166 -11.75 -6.33 -8.47
CA LEU A 166 -11.29 -5.65 -9.66
C LEU A 166 -12.31 -4.58 -10.05
N SER A 167 -11.85 -3.34 -10.12
CA SER A 167 -12.61 -2.21 -10.64
C SER A 167 -11.85 -1.63 -11.83
N VAL A 168 -12.47 -1.63 -13.00
CA VAL A 168 -11.87 -1.07 -14.21
C VAL A 168 -12.79 0.01 -14.77
N ASP A 169 -12.30 1.25 -14.78
CA ASP A 169 -12.98 2.36 -15.44
C ASP A 169 -12.44 2.45 -16.89
N ILE A 170 -13.24 1.97 -17.84
CA ILE A 170 -12.90 1.99 -19.28
C ILE A 170 -13.14 3.40 -19.82
N GLN A 171 -12.13 3.98 -20.46
CA GLN A 171 -12.30 5.28 -21.11
C GLN A 171 -13.32 5.13 -22.25
N PRO A 172 -14.36 5.99 -22.34
CA PRO A 172 -15.21 5.99 -23.51
C PRO A 172 -14.35 6.32 -24.71
N VAL A 173 -14.22 5.38 -25.64
CA VAL A 173 -13.61 5.61 -26.94
C VAL A 173 -14.56 6.53 -27.68
N PHE A 174 -14.48 7.83 -27.42
CA PHE A 174 -15.05 8.82 -28.32
C PHE A 174 -14.18 8.76 -29.57
N SER A 175 -14.65 7.96 -30.52
CA SER A 175 -14.22 8.03 -31.90
C SER A 175 -14.44 9.47 -32.35
N SER A 176 -13.39 10.29 -32.32
CA SER A 176 -13.34 11.57 -32.99
C SER A 176 -13.23 11.30 -34.50
N TYR A 177 -14.33 10.78 -35.05
CA TYR A 177 -14.67 10.83 -36.46
C TYR A 177 -15.87 11.77 -36.59
N PHE A 178 -15.66 13.06 -36.34
CA PHE A 178 -16.53 14.08 -36.92
C PHE A 178 -15.71 15.31 -37.28
N LEU A 179 -15.73 15.55 -38.60
CA LEU A 179 -15.24 16.69 -39.40
C LEU A 179 -13.75 16.68 -39.77
#